data_AF-A0A9E5YFL8-F1
#
_entry.id   AF-A0A9E5YFL8-F1
#
_cell.length_a   1.000
_cell.length_b   1.000
_cell.length_c   1.000
_cell.angle_alpha   90.00
_cell.angle_beta   90.00
_cell.angle_gamma   90.00
#
_symmetry.space_group_name_H-M   'P 1'
#
loop_
_entity.id
_entity.type
_entity.pdbx_description
1 polymer ?
#
loop_
_entity_poly.entity_id
_entity_poly.type
_entity_poly.pdbx_seq_one_letter_code
_entity_poly.pdbx_strand_id
1 'polypeptide(L)'
;MGEIINLPNLFHIFEDRTSGWIMYFRGQVRDWSLRPSLARESVTEQERAKESECFEKLAKILPNVNDWECATIAQHYGVPTRLLDWSENPLVGLYFALDDKNYGNEDGVIWVFEDKTAIVKKVASLRDGSGLRKLKYPRPYRAWQDLQLEIPRTKAQRGSLTSQPNFRTPDLW
;
A
#
# COMPACT_ATOMS: atom_id res chain seq x y z
N MET A 1 -17.76 -4.85 -12.31
CA MET A 1 -16.53 -5.54 -11.88
C MET A 1 -16.24 -6.60 -12.91
N GLY A 2 -15.02 -6.67 -13.43
CA GLY A 2 -14.61 -7.68 -14.40
C GLY A 2 -14.14 -8.94 -13.69
N GLU A 3 -14.52 -10.11 -14.19
CA GLU A 3 -14.08 -11.40 -13.66
C GLU A 3 -12.78 -11.85 -14.33
N ILE A 4 -11.78 -12.24 -13.53
CA ILE A 4 -10.49 -12.71 -14.01
C ILE A 4 -10.48 -14.24 -13.95
N ILE A 5 -10.91 -14.89 -15.03
CA ILE A 5 -10.92 -16.35 -15.14
C ILE A 5 -9.70 -16.91 -15.89
N ASN A 6 -8.89 -16.06 -16.53
CA ASN A 6 -7.68 -16.42 -17.26
C ASN A 6 -6.72 -15.23 -17.43
N LEU A 7 -5.49 -15.50 -17.88
CA LEU A 7 -4.46 -14.47 -18.11
C LEU A 7 -4.84 -13.46 -19.22
N PRO A 8 -5.48 -13.83 -20.34
CA PRO A 8 -5.98 -12.83 -21.31
C PRO A 8 -6.98 -11.83 -20.70
N ASN A 9 -7.93 -12.28 -19.88
CA ASN A 9 -8.85 -11.40 -19.16
C ASN A 9 -8.10 -10.44 -18.22
N LEU A 10 -7.07 -10.94 -17.55
CA LEU A 10 -6.13 -10.14 -16.76
C LEU A 10 -5.55 -9.03 -17.64
N PHE A 11 -4.87 -9.37 -18.74
CA PHE A 11 -4.23 -8.38 -19.62
C PHE A 11 -5.21 -7.37 -20.21
N HIS A 12 -6.42 -7.76 -20.60
CA HIS A 12 -7.44 -6.82 -21.08
C HIS A 12 -7.87 -5.78 -20.03
N ILE A 13 -7.89 -6.15 -18.75
CA ILE A 13 -8.18 -5.20 -17.66
C ILE A 13 -6.99 -4.23 -17.46
N PHE A 14 -5.76 -4.64 -17.80
CA PHE A 14 -4.55 -3.86 -17.51
C PHE A 14 -3.86 -3.24 -18.72
N GLU A 15 -4.31 -3.50 -19.94
CA GLU A 15 -3.76 -2.96 -21.19
C GLU A 15 -4.15 -1.50 -21.45
N ASP A 16 -5.09 -0.94 -20.70
CA ASP A 16 -5.47 0.49 -20.77
C ASP A 16 -4.44 1.43 -20.13
N ARG A 17 -3.14 1.07 -20.17
CA ARG A 17 -2.01 1.89 -19.72
C ARG A 17 -1.71 3.07 -20.65
N THR A 18 -2.38 3.18 -21.80
CA THR A 18 -2.13 4.22 -22.81
C THR A 18 -2.76 5.58 -22.47
N SER A 19 -3.61 5.65 -21.45
CA SER A 19 -4.42 6.82 -21.10
C SER A 19 -3.78 7.78 -20.07
N GLY A 20 -2.51 7.55 -19.69
CA GLY A 20 -1.76 8.41 -18.76
C GLY A 20 -2.06 8.19 -17.27
N TRP A 21 -2.73 7.09 -16.94
CA TRP A 21 -3.02 6.68 -15.57
C TRP A 21 -1.92 5.77 -15.02
N ILE A 22 -1.63 5.93 -13.74
CA ILE A 22 -0.80 5.01 -12.96
C ILE A 22 -1.76 4.11 -12.18
N MET A 23 -1.59 2.80 -12.34
CA MET A 23 -2.42 1.82 -11.65
C MET A 23 -1.61 1.12 -10.56
N TYR A 24 -2.23 0.98 -9.40
CA TYR A 24 -1.71 0.21 -8.28
C TYR A 24 -2.63 -0.97 -7.96
N PHE A 25 -2.03 -2.11 -7.65
CA PHE A 25 -2.70 -3.39 -7.52
C PHE A 25 -2.43 -3.98 -6.14
N ARG A 26 -3.47 -4.56 -5.53
CA ARG A 26 -3.36 -5.33 -4.28
C ARG A 26 -4.24 -6.57 -4.34
N GLY A 27 -3.61 -7.74 -4.24
CA GLY A 27 -4.31 -9.02 -4.13
C GLY A 27 -4.73 -9.34 -2.71
N GLN A 28 -5.86 -10.00 -2.57
CA GLN A 28 -6.29 -10.67 -1.34
C GLN A 28 -6.98 -11.97 -1.70
N VAL A 29 -6.78 -13.01 -0.89
CA VAL A 29 -7.40 -14.34 -1.10
C VAL A 29 -8.90 -14.37 -0.84
N ARG A 30 -9.46 -13.27 -0.32
CA ARG A 30 -10.89 -13.03 -0.17
C ARG A 30 -11.16 -11.53 -0.23
N ASP A 31 -12.40 -11.15 -0.53
CA ASP A 31 -12.90 -9.78 -0.43
C ASP A 31 -13.00 -9.27 1.02
N TRP A 32 -11.84 -9.04 1.66
CA TRP A 32 -11.74 -8.34 2.92
C TRP A 32 -11.63 -6.84 2.72
N SER A 33 -12.05 -6.09 3.74
CA SER A 33 -11.85 -4.65 3.77
C SER A 33 -10.36 -4.30 3.71
N LEU A 34 -10.01 -3.33 2.87
CA LEU A 34 -8.68 -2.74 2.79
C LEU A 34 -8.31 -2.06 4.11
N ARG A 35 -7.73 -2.82 5.04
CA ARG A 35 -7.28 -2.36 6.36
C ARG A 35 -5.81 -2.75 6.56
N PRO A 36 -4.94 -1.80 6.96
CA PRO A 36 -3.59 -2.12 7.42
C PRO A 36 -3.60 -3.14 8.55
N SER A 37 -2.48 -3.83 8.74
CA SER A 37 -2.36 -4.83 9.79
C SER A 37 -2.69 -4.28 11.19
N LEU A 38 -2.20 -3.08 11.53
CA LEU A 38 -2.46 -2.42 12.82
C LEU A 38 -3.95 -2.11 13.09
N ALA A 39 -4.71 -1.90 12.02
CA ALA A 39 -6.14 -1.55 12.04
C ALA A 39 -7.06 -2.78 12.12
N ARG A 40 -6.50 -3.99 12.18
CA ARG A 40 -7.27 -5.24 12.25
C ARG A 40 -7.71 -5.50 13.69
N GLU A 41 -8.92 -6.03 13.83
CA GLU A 41 -9.54 -6.35 15.13
C GLU A 41 -8.77 -7.44 15.88
N SER A 42 -8.05 -8.30 15.16
CA SER A 42 -7.21 -9.35 15.73
C SER A 42 -5.95 -8.84 16.44
N VAL A 43 -5.59 -7.56 16.26
CA VAL A 43 -4.37 -6.99 16.86
C VAL A 43 -4.69 -6.43 18.24
N THR A 44 -3.94 -6.89 19.24
CA THR A 44 -4.04 -6.43 20.62
C THR A 44 -3.44 -5.04 20.81
N GLU A 45 -3.81 -4.35 21.89
CA GLU A 45 -3.26 -3.02 22.18
C GLU A 45 -1.74 -3.05 22.42
N GLN A 46 -1.24 -4.12 23.04
CA GLN A 46 0.19 -4.35 23.22
C GLN A 46 0.91 -4.48 21.87
N GLU A 47 0.32 -5.18 20.91
CA GLU A 47 0.88 -5.28 19.56
C GLU A 47 0.81 -3.95 18.80
N ARG A 48 -0.23 -3.14 19.03
CA ARG A 48 -0.29 -1.79 18.44
C ARG A 48 0.82 -0.89 18.95
N ALA A 49 1.12 -0.96 20.25
CA ALA A 49 2.17 -0.16 20.86
C ALA A 49 3.57 -0.47 20.30
N LYS A 50 3.80 -1.68 19.76
CA LYS A 50 5.09 -2.09 19.18
C LYS A 50 5.51 -1.23 18.00
N GLU A 51 4.58 -0.66 17.24
CA GLU A 51 4.92 0.24 16.13
C GLU A 51 5.61 1.50 16.68
N SER A 52 5.00 2.18 17.65
CA SER A 52 5.56 3.37 18.29
C SER A 52 6.89 3.07 18.99
N GLU A 53 6.99 1.94 19.69
CA GLU A 53 8.24 1.51 20.32
C GLU A 53 9.36 1.29 19.29
N CYS A 54 9.02 0.71 18.13
CA CYS A 54 9.97 0.52 17.04
C CYS A 54 10.46 1.88 16.50
N PHE A 55 9.56 2.85 16.34
CA PHE A 55 9.90 4.20 15.87
C PHE A 55 10.86 4.90 16.84
N GLU A 56 10.57 4.86 18.15
CA GLU A 56 11.44 5.45 19.17
C GLU A 56 12.84 4.83 19.19
N LYS A 57 12.92 3.51 19.00
CA LYS A 57 14.21 2.79 18.90
C LYS A 57 14.97 3.18 17.64
N LEU A 58 14.30 3.22 16.49
CA LEU A 58 14.92 3.56 15.21
C LEU A 58 15.41 5.01 15.19
N ALA A 59 14.64 5.95 15.74
CA ALA A 59 15.03 7.36 15.83
C ALA A 59 16.32 7.59 16.66
N LYS A 60 16.62 6.69 17.60
CA LYS A 60 17.87 6.74 18.39
C LYS A 60 19.09 6.20 17.64
N ILE A 61 18.88 5.26 16.71
CA ILE A 61 19.96 4.56 16.00
C ILE A 61 20.25 5.20 14.64
N LEU A 62 19.21 5.66 13.95
CA LEU A 62 19.25 6.18 12.59
C LEU A 62 18.88 7.67 12.60
N PRO A 63 19.88 8.59 12.59
CA PRO A 63 19.60 10.00 12.51
C PRO A 63 18.89 10.34 11.19
N ASN A 64 17.80 11.09 11.27
CA ASN A 64 16.93 11.51 10.15
C ASN A 64 16.06 10.40 9.52
N VAL A 65 15.88 9.25 10.18
CA VAL A 65 14.88 8.26 9.73
C VAL A 65 13.48 8.87 9.76
N ASN A 66 12.73 8.73 8.66
CA ASN A 66 11.37 9.24 8.60
C ASN A 66 10.32 8.17 8.97
N ASP A 67 9.09 8.59 9.25
CA ASP A 67 8.02 7.69 9.68
C ASP A 67 7.70 6.56 8.69
N TRP A 68 7.82 6.81 7.38
CA TRP A 68 7.62 5.76 6.36
C TRP A 68 8.74 4.72 6.40
N GLU A 69 9.99 5.15 6.62
CA GLU A 69 11.12 4.25 6.80
C GLU A 69 10.95 3.43 8.07
N CYS A 70 10.59 4.07 9.18
CA CYS A 70 10.32 3.40 10.45
C CYS A 70 9.23 2.35 10.29
N ALA A 71 8.10 2.68 9.67
CA ALA A 71 7.02 1.74 9.44
C ALA A 71 7.42 0.60 8.51
N THR A 72 8.18 0.89 7.47
CA THR A 72 8.64 -0.14 6.52
C THR A 72 9.58 -1.13 7.23
N ILE A 73 10.48 -0.63 8.07
CA ILE A 73 11.38 -1.46 8.88
C ILE A 73 10.55 -2.29 9.88
N ALA A 74 9.62 -1.67 10.60
CA ALA A 74 8.75 -2.37 11.54
C ALA A 74 7.97 -3.51 10.85
N GLN A 75 7.37 -3.23 9.68
CA GLN A 75 6.65 -4.23 8.89
C GLN A 75 7.58 -5.35 8.38
N HIS A 76 8.83 -5.03 8.04
CA HIS A 76 9.84 -6.02 7.64
C HIS A 76 10.14 -7.01 8.78
N TYR A 77 10.14 -6.55 10.03
CA TYR A 77 10.30 -7.38 11.21
C TYR A 77 8.98 -7.97 11.76
N GLY A 78 7.89 -7.89 11.00
CA GLY A 78 6.61 -8.51 11.36
C GLY A 78 5.80 -7.75 12.40
N VAL A 79 6.17 -6.51 12.73
CA VAL A 79 5.35 -5.65 13.57
C VAL A 79 4.08 -5.26 12.80
N PRO A 80 2.88 -5.34 13.40
CA PRO A 80 1.68 -4.77 12.80
C PRO A 80 1.88 -3.27 12.61
N THR A 81 1.70 -2.81 11.38
CA THR A 81 1.87 -1.41 11.01
C THR A 81 0.63 -0.83 10.35
N ARG A 82 0.57 0.50 10.34
CA ARG A 82 -0.42 1.28 9.61
C ARG A 82 -0.23 1.26 8.08
N LEU A 83 0.79 0.56 7.60
CA LEU A 83 1.05 0.39 6.17
C LEU A 83 0.16 -0.67 5.53
N LEU A 84 -0.18 -0.41 4.28
CA LEU A 84 -0.87 -1.33 3.40
C LEU A 84 -0.14 -1.35 2.06
N ASP A 85 0.26 -2.54 1.64
CA ASP A 85 1.06 -2.77 0.44
C ASP A 85 0.23 -2.69 -0.85
N TRP A 86 0.80 -2.03 -1.86
CA TRP A 86 0.32 -1.96 -3.24
C TRP A 86 1.50 -2.18 -4.19
N SER A 87 1.24 -2.66 -5.41
CA SER A 87 2.25 -2.83 -6.45
C SER A 87 1.82 -2.19 -7.76
N GLU A 88 2.74 -1.62 -8.53
CA GLU A 88 2.47 -1.20 -9.92
C GLU A 88 2.45 -2.38 -10.91
N ASN A 89 2.79 -3.59 -10.45
CA ASN A 89 2.79 -4.81 -11.24
C ASN A 89 1.50 -5.63 -10.96
N PRO A 90 0.61 -5.80 -11.94
CA PRO A 90 -0.63 -6.56 -11.74
C PRO A 90 -0.38 -8.03 -11.39
N LEU A 91 0.75 -8.60 -11.81
CA LEU A 91 1.11 -9.99 -11.48
C LEU A 91 1.44 -10.17 -9.98
N VAL A 92 1.95 -9.13 -9.33
CA VAL A 92 2.17 -9.14 -7.87
C VAL A 92 0.82 -9.11 -7.15
N GLY A 93 -0.14 -8.31 -7.64
CA GLY A 93 -1.51 -8.32 -7.16
C GLY A 93 -2.14 -9.71 -7.33
N LEU A 94 -2.02 -10.30 -8.52
CA LEU A 94 -2.55 -11.65 -8.77
C LEU A 94 -1.90 -12.71 -7.86
N TYR A 95 -0.58 -12.66 -7.68
CA TYR A 95 0.13 -13.57 -6.78
C TYR A 95 -0.52 -13.57 -5.38
N PHE A 96 -0.69 -12.40 -4.76
CA PHE A 96 -1.29 -12.30 -3.42
C PHE A 96 -2.78 -12.61 -3.37
N ALA A 97 -3.49 -12.56 -4.50
CA ALA A 97 -4.87 -13.01 -4.57
C ALA A 97 -5.00 -14.54 -4.55
N LEU A 98 -3.90 -15.25 -4.85
CA LEU A 98 -3.86 -16.72 -4.94
C LEU A 98 -2.95 -17.36 -3.87
N ASP A 99 -2.16 -16.56 -3.14
CA ASP A 99 -1.11 -17.01 -2.21
C ASP A 99 -1.65 -17.44 -0.83
N ASP A 100 -2.64 -18.34 -0.80
CA ASP A 100 -2.98 -19.07 0.43
C ASP A 100 -3.66 -20.42 0.14
N LYS A 101 -3.00 -21.49 0.58
CA LYS A 101 -3.49 -22.87 0.41
C LYS A 101 -4.74 -23.15 1.25
N ASN A 102 -4.98 -22.40 2.31
CA ASN A 102 -6.14 -22.57 3.19
C ASN A 102 -7.43 -22.02 2.55
N TYR A 103 -7.30 -21.15 1.54
CA TYR A 103 -8.42 -20.50 0.85
C TYR A 103 -8.57 -20.96 -0.60
N GLY A 104 -8.08 -22.15 -0.95
CA GLY A 104 -8.11 -22.66 -2.32
C GLY A 104 -9.51 -22.84 -2.95
N ASN A 105 -10.57 -22.72 -2.15
CA ASN A 105 -11.98 -22.76 -2.60
C ASN A 105 -12.67 -21.38 -2.53
N GLU A 106 -11.96 -20.31 -2.16
CA GLU A 106 -12.51 -18.95 -2.13
C GLU A 106 -11.99 -18.15 -3.34
N ASP A 107 -12.82 -17.24 -3.84
CA ASP A 107 -12.44 -16.35 -4.92
C ASP A 107 -11.55 -15.21 -4.40
N GLY A 108 -10.32 -15.16 -4.91
CA GLY A 108 -9.40 -14.06 -4.68
C GLY A 108 -9.89 -12.76 -5.34
N VAL A 109 -9.52 -11.62 -4.76
CA VAL A 109 -9.81 -10.30 -5.30
C VAL A 109 -8.54 -9.51 -5.57
N ILE A 110 -8.57 -8.70 -6.64
CA ILE A 110 -7.54 -7.71 -6.94
C ILE A 110 -8.18 -6.33 -6.83
N TRP A 111 -7.72 -5.54 -5.87
CA TRP A 111 -8.04 -4.13 -5.76
C TRP A 111 -7.18 -3.33 -6.73
N VAL A 112 -7.81 -2.41 -7.44
CA VAL A 112 -7.15 -1.48 -8.36
C VAL A 112 -7.36 -0.05 -7.86
N PHE A 113 -6.26 0.68 -7.68
CA PHE A 113 -6.28 2.12 -7.46
C PHE A 113 -5.76 2.80 -8.73
N GLU A 114 -6.61 3.60 -9.36
CA GLU A 114 -6.27 4.36 -10.57
C GLU A 114 -5.94 5.81 -10.21
N ASP A 115 -4.82 6.27 -10.73
CA ASP A 115 -4.26 7.57 -10.39
C ASP A 115 -3.86 8.36 -11.64
N LYS A 116 -4.60 9.44 -11.93
CA LYS A 116 -4.27 10.33 -13.03
C LYS A 116 -3.11 11.20 -12.62
N THR A 117 -1.91 10.66 -12.76
CA THR A 117 -0.71 11.48 -12.62
C THR A 117 -0.59 12.27 -13.90
N ALA A 118 -1.18 13.46 -13.96
CA ALA A 118 -0.69 14.44 -14.91
C ALA A 118 0.82 14.53 -14.63
N ILE A 119 1.66 14.17 -15.61
CA ILE A 119 3.11 14.31 -15.53
C ILE A 119 3.39 15.82 -15.55
N VAL A 120 3.00 16.52 -14.50
CA VAL A 120 3.33 17.92 -14.29
C VAL A 120 4.55 17.86 -13.40
N LYS A 121 5.69 18.10 -14.03
CA LYS A 121 6.95 18.38 -13.37
C LYS A 121 6.76 19.67 -12.54
N LYS A 122 6.14 19.57 -11.36
CA LYS A 122 6.04 20.65 -10.39
C LYS A 122 6.20 20.07 -8.98
N VAL A 123 7.37 20.39 -8.43
CA VAL A 123 7.72 20.43 -7.02
C VAL A 123 6.51 20.80 -6.16
N ALA A 124 6.28 20.01 -5.12
CA ALA A 124 5.52 20.29 -3.90
C ALA A 124 4.24 21.14 -4.02
N SER A 125 3.13 20.57 -3.51
CA SER A 125 1.79 21.17 -3.36
C SER A 125 0.87 21.06 -4.58
N LEU A 126 0.07 19.99 -4.60
CA LEU A 126 -1.16 19.94 -5.37
C LEU A 126 -2.32 20.31 -4.45
N ARG A 127 -2.81 21.54 -4.60
CA ARG A 127 -4.21 21.88 -4.31
C ARG A 127 -5.00 21.49 -5.56
N ASP A 128 -5.79 20.42 -5.47
CA ASP A 128 -6.85 20.17 -6.44
C ASP A 128 -7.95 21.22 -6.20
N GLY A 129 -8.26 22.00 -7.23
CA GLY A 129 -9.23 23.08 -7.25
C GLY A 129 -10.69 22.63 -7.44
N SER A 130 -10.99 21.34 -7.24
CA SER A 130 -12.36 20.84 -7.15
C SER A 130 -12.59 20.31 -5.74
N GLY A 131 -13.66 20.79 -5.08
CA GLY A 131 -13.92 20.60 -3.65
C GLY A 131 -13.58 19.20 -3.14
N LEU A 132 -12.89 19.15 -1.98
CA LEU A 132 -12.35 17.96 -1.31
C LEU A 132 -13.29 16.74 -1.42
N ARG A 133 -13.16 15.95 -2.49
CA ARG A 133 -13.64 14.57 -2.47
C ARG A 133 -12.67 13.84 -1.56
N LYS A 134 -13.07 13.66 -0.30
CA LYS A 134 -12.34 12.83 0.66
C LYS A 134 -12.23 11.43 0.03
N LEU A 135 -11.03 11.07 -0.41
CA LEU A 135 -10.79 9.73 -0.94
C LEU A 135 -11.15 8.73 0.16
N LYS A 136 -11.89 7.68 -0.19
CA LYS A 136 -12.23 6.60 0.77
C LYS A 136 -10.98 5.92 1.33
N TYR A 137 -9.89 5.92 0.56
CA TYR A 137 -8.57 5.41 0.93
C TYR A 137 -7.50 6.43 0.50
N PRO A 138 -6.42 6.62 1.28
CA PRO A 138 -5.33 7.51 0.89
C PRO A 138 -4.65 7.01 -0.39
N ARG A 139 -4.13 7.94 -1.20
CA ARG A 139 -3.40 7.63 -2.43
C ARG A 139 -2.14 6.81 -2.09
N PRO A 140 -1.83 5.72 -2.83
CA PRO A 140 -0.58 5.00 -2.68
C PRO A 140 0.64 5.91 -2.86
N TYR A 141 1.51 5.91 -1.87
CA TYR A 141 2.78 6.60 -1.86
C TYR A 141 3.87 5.70 -2.44
N ARG A 142 4.66 6.22 -3.38
CA ARG A 142 5.76 5.50 -4.03
C ARG A 142 6.99 5.45 -3.14
N ALA A 143 6.88 4.71 -2.05
CA ALA A 143 7.91 4.63 -1.03
C ALA A 143 9.29 4.27 -1.62
N TRP A 144 9.36 3.35 -2.58
CA TRP A 144 10.64 2.94 -3.18
C TRP A 144 11.43 4.05 -3.90
N GLN A 145 10.80 5.17 -4.30
CA GLN A 145 11.50 6.28 -4.98
C GLN A 145 12.12 7.29 -4.00
N ASP A 146 11.52 7.40 -2.81
CA ASP A 146 11.77 8.50 -1.88
C ASP A 146 12.37 8.05 -0.55
N LEU A 147 12.33 6.75 -0.22
CA LEU A 147 12.99 6.21 0.98
C LEU A 147 14.51 6.19 0.76
N GLN A 148 15.26 6.70 1.73
CA GLN A 148 16.72 6.71 1.70
C GLN A 148 17.30 5.35 2.03
N LEU A 149 16.61 4.59 2.89
CA LEU A 149 16.99 3.24 3.26
C LEU A 149 16.56 2.24 2.20
N GLU A 150 17.53 1.50 1.66
CA GLU A 150 17.34 0.46 0.65
C GLU A 150 16.73 -0.83 1.26
N ILE A 151 15.47 -0.77 1.68
CA ILE A 151 14.81 -1.92 2.30
C ILE A 151 14.44 -2.93 1.18
N PRO A 152 14.91 -4.20 1.23
CA PRO A 152 14.71 -5.15 0.13
C PRO A 152 13.24 -5.33 -0.27
N ARG A 153 12.33 -5.27 0.71
CA ARG A 153 10.88 -5.38 0.51
C ARG A 153 10.31 -4.26 -0.36
N THR A 154 10.79 -3.01 -0.22
CA THR A 154 10.30 -1.88 -1.03
C THR A 154 10.88 -1.89 -2.44
N LYS A 155 12.14 -2.33 -2.58
CA LYS A 155 12.81 -2.49 -3.87
C LYS A 155 12.25 -3.63 -4.72
N ALA A 156 12.04 -4.81 -4.13
CA ALA A 156 11.67 -6.03 -4.85
C ALA A 156 10.33 -5.92 -5.61
N GLN A 157 9.44 -5.03 -5.19
CA GLN A 157 8.07 -4.96 -5.72
C GLN A 157 7.75 -3.65 -6.45
N ARG A 158 8.74 -2.72 -6.58
CA ARG A 158 8.44 -1.29 -6.81
C ARG A 158 7.30 -0.84 -5.89
N GLY A 159 7.42 -1.26 -4.62
CA GLY A 159 6.31 -1.31 -3.68
C GLY A 159 5.79 0.09 -3.39
N SER A 160 4.50 0.28 -3.59
CA SER A 160 3.79 1.48 -3.19
C SER A 160 3.04 1.18 -1.89
N LEU A 161 2.92 2.16 -1.02
CA LEU A 161 2.37 1.96 0.31
C LEU A 161 1.30 3.01 0.57
N THR A 162 0.19 2.61 1.16
CA THR A 162 -0.74 3.55 1.79
C THR A 162 -0.61 3.44 3.30
N SER A 163 -0.78 4.55 4.02
CA SER A 163 -0.83 4.57 5.49
C SER A 163 -2.24 4.94 5.95
N GLN A 164 -2.84 4.15 6.84
CA GLN A 164 -4.09 4.52 7.52
C GLN A 164 -3.97 4.34 9.04
N PRO A 165 -4.13 5.42 9.83
CA PRO A 165 -4.32 6.81 9.41
C PRO A 165 -3.05 7.35 8.74
N ASN A 166 -3.18 8.45 7.98
CA ASN A 166 -2.03 9.04 7.30
C ASN A 166 -1.03 9.55 8.36
N PHE A 167 0.27 9.29 8.19
CA PHE A 167 1.32 9.84 9.09
C PHE A 167 1.21 11.37 9.29
N ARG A 168 0.69 12.10 8.29
CA ARG A 168 0.46 13.55 8.39
C ARG A 168 -0.81 13.95 9.14
N THR A 169 -1.76 13.03 9.31
CA THR A 169 -3.03 13.23 10.04
C THR A 169 -3.41 11.96 10.81
N PRO A 170 -2.68 11.63 11.89
CA PRO A 170 -2.80 10.35 12.60
C PRO A 170 -4.13 10.18 13.37
N ASP A 171 -4.90 11.24 13.60
CA ASP A 171 -6.15 11.17 14.38
C ASP A 171 -7.40 10.80 13.54
N LEU A 172 -7.23 10.51 12.24
CA LEU A 172 -8.33 10.25 11.31
C LEU A 172 -8.34 8.78 10.87
N TRP A 173 -8.93 7.92 11.71
CA TRP A 173 -9.28 6.54 11.37
C TRP A 173 -10.53 6.46 10.47
#